data_AF-A0A315T5C1-F1
#
_entry.id   AF-A0A315T5C1-F1
#
_cell.length_a   1.000
_cell.length_b   1.000
_cell.length_c   1.000
_cell.angle_alpha   90.00
_cell.angle_beta   90.00
_cell.angle_gamma   90.00
#
_symmetry.space_group_name_H-M   'P 1'
#
loop_
_entity.id
_entity.type
_entity.pdbx_description
1 polymer ?
#
loop_
_entity_poly.entity_id
_entity_poly.type
_entity_poly.pdbx_seq_one_letter_code
_entity_poly.pdbx_strand_id
1 'polypeptide(L)'
;MPDFCITRVKYDAHRQHIVQVEVSEDLPAKFGTIHHVPRGFVADLIRMKKASFATWMKNAEGKYVKGADVHVIDETYLSTDRNSTKRDNLGSLPEY
;
A
#
# COMPACT_ATOMS: atom_id res chain seq x y z
N MET A 1 -0.34 9.55 -12.10
CA MET A 1 -1.29 8.62 -11.45
C MET A 1 -0.47 7.43 -11.01
N PRO A 2 -0.68 6.85 -9.81
CA PRO A 2 0.02 5.63 -9.43
C PRO A 2 -0.37 4.50 -10.38
N ASP A 3 0.50 3.50 -10.52
CA ASP A 3 0.19 2.30 -11.32
C ASP A 3 -0.73 1.35 -10.55
N PHE A 4 -0.58 1.31 -9.22
CA PHE A 4 -1.31 0.40 -8.34
C PHE A 4 -1.88 1.09 -7.09
N CYS A 5 -3.01 0.55 -6.64
CA CYS A 5 -3.73 0.91 -5.42
C CYS A 5 -3.44 -0.10 -4.33
N ILE A 6 -3.14 0.36 -3.10
CA ILE A 6 -3.09 -0.45 -1.89
C ILE A 6 -4.35 -0.17 -1.07
N THR A 7 -5.18 -1.19 -0.86
CA THR A 7 -6.49 -1.04 -0.18
C THR A 7 -6.52 -1.64 1.21
N ARG A 8 -5.73 -2.70 1.44
CA ARG A 8 -5.70 -3.44 2.71
C ARG A 8 -4.32 -3.99 3.01
N VAL A 9 -4.08 -4.30 4.28
CA VAL A 9 -2.82 -4.87 4.76
C VAL A 9 -3.10 -6.15 5.53
N LYS A 10 -2.10 -7.03 5.62
CA LYS A 10 -2.13 -8.20 6.50
C LYS A 10 -0.94 -8.15 7.43
N TYR A 11 -1.19 -8.34 8.71
CA TYR A 11 -0.13 -8.41 9.71
C TYR A 11 0.38 -9.84 9.92
N ASP A 12 1.55 -9.97 10.54
CA ASP A 12 2.03 -11.22 11.09
C ASP A 12 1.10 -11.76 12.20
N ALA A 13 1.35 -12.99 12.65
CA ALA A 13 0.55 -13.65 13.69
C ALA A 13 0.54 -12.88 15.04
N HIS A 14 1.53 -12.02 15.28
CA HIS A 14 1.64 -11.21 16.49
C HIS A 14 1.07 -9.80 16.33
N ARG A 15 0.53 -9.47 15.14
CA ARG A 15 0.05 -8.15 14.74
C ARG A 15 1.09 -7.04 14.91
N GLN A 16 2.38 -7.37 14.77
CA GLN A 16 3.48 -6.42 14.97
C GLN A 16 3.96 -5.79 13.67
N HIS A 17 3.98 -6.57 12.58
CA HIS A 17 4.50 -6.12 11.28
C HIS A 17 3.54 -6.45 10.15
N ILE A 18 3.46 -5.56 9.16
CA ILE A 18 2.78 -5.85 7.90
C ILE A 18 3.65 -6.84 7.11
N VAL A 19 3.06 -7.97 6.72
CA VAL A 19 3.73 -9.01 5.93
C VAL A 19 3.29 -8.99 4.47
N GLN A 20 2.05 -8.55 4.22
CA GLN A 20 1.44 -8.59 2.90
C GLN A 20 0.51 -7.40 2.70
N VAL A 21 0.34 -6.99 1.45
CA VAL A 21 -0.58 -5.94 1.05
C VAL A 21 -1.51 -6.42 -0.06
N GLU A 22 -2.75 -5.94 -0.02
CA GLU A 22 -3.73 -6.11 -1.09
C GLU A 22 -3.52 -5.00 -2.12
N VAL A 23 -3.18 -5.38 -3.36
CA VAL A 23 -2.90 -4.46 -4.46
C VAL A 23 -3.82 -4.70 -5.65
N SER A 24 -4.12 -3.64 -6.40
CA SER A 24 -4.84 -3.73 -7.67
C SER A 24 -4.37 -2.63 -8.61
N GLU A 25 -4.46 -2.84 -9.92
CA GLU A 25 -4.16 -1.77 -10.90
C GLU A 25 -5.12 -0.58 -10.72
N ASP A 26 -4.57 0.63 -10.80
CA ASP A 26 -5.33 1.88 -10.79
C ASP A 26 -5.85 2.20 -12.20
N LEU A 27 -6.96 1.56 -12.60
CA LEU A 27 -7.58 1.81 -13.91
C LEU A 27 -8.54 3.02 -13.82
N PRO A 28 -8.75 3.78 -14.92
CA PRO A 28 -9.49 5.05 -14.88
C PRO A 28 -10.90 5.03 -14.26
N ALA A 29 -11.57 3.88 -14.23
CA ALA A 29 -12.95 3.76 -13.75
C ALA A 29 -13.16 2.69 -12.68
N LYS A 30 -12.14 1.87 -12.38
CA LYS A 30 -12.25 0.73 -11.46
C LYS A 30 -10.86 0.23 -11.05
N PHE A 31 -10.81 -0.60 -10.02
CA PHE A 31 -9.61 -1.38 -9.73
C PHE A 31 -9.54 -2.61 -10.63
N GLY A 32 -8.31 -2.97 -11.01
CA GLY A 32 -8.02 -4.21 -11.71
C GLY A 32 -8.18 -5.45 -10.82
N THR A 33 -7.50 -6.53 -11.20
CA THR A 33 -7.49 -7.77 -10.42
C THR A 33 -6.84 -7.54 -9.06
N ILE A 34 -7.42 -8.14 -8.02
CA ILE A 34 -6.87 -8.09 -6.67
C ILE A 34 -5.72 -9.10 -6.58
N HIS A 35 -4.57 -8.61 -6.12
CA HIS A 35 -3.40 -9.41 -5.82
C HIS A 35 -2.97 -9.21 -4.37
N HIS A 36 -2.39 -10.27 -3.85
CA HIS A 36 -1.98 -10.42 -2.47
C HIS A 36 -0.47 -10.61 -2.47
N VAL A 37 0.27 -9.53 -2.22
CA VAL A 37 1.71 -9.50 -2.49
C VAL A 37 2.52 -9.25 -1.22
N PRO A 38 3.69 -9.90 -1.07
CA PRO A 38 4.58 -9.60 0.05
C PRO A 38 4.94 -8.12 0.09
N ARG A 39 4.95 -7.54 1.29
CA ARG A 39 5.31 -6.13 1.49
C ARG A 39 6.68 -5.78 0.89
N GLY A 40 7.67 -6.66 1.08
CA GLY A 40 9.02 -6.48 0.54
C GLY A 40 9.07 -6.41 -0.99
N PHE A 41 8.20 -7.16 -1.68
CA PHE A 41 8.12 -7.12 -3.14
C PHE A 41 7.65 -5.75 -3.64
N VAL A 42 6.67 -5.14 -2.96
CA VAL A 42 6.24 -3.76 -3.28
C VAL A 42 7.36 -2.75 -3.04
N ALA A 43 8.10 -2.91 -1.93
CA ALA A 43 9.25 -2.04 -1.64
C ALA A 43 10.32 -2.13 -2.75
N ASP A 44 10.63 -3.34 -3.22
CA ASP A 44 11.56 -3.54 -4.33
C ASP A 44 11.08 -2.86 -5.62
N LEU A 45 9.79 -2.98 -5.98
CA LEU A 45 9.23 -2.35 -7.17
C LEU A 45 9.33 -0.81 -7.12
N ILE A 46 9.06 -0.22 -5.96
CA ILE A 46 9.20 1.24 -5.76
C ILE A 46 10.68 1.64 -5.85
N ARG A 47 11.57 0.95 -5.14
CA ARG A 47 13.02 1.22 -5.13
C ARG A 47 13.64 1.12 -6.52
N MET A 48 13.25 0.10 -7.28
CA MET A 48 13.69 -0.13 -8.66
C MET A 48 13.01 0.79 -9.68
N LYS A 49 12.10 1.67 -9.24
CA LYS A 49 11.30 2.58 -10.08
C LYS A 49 10.55 1.83 -11.19
N LYS A 50 10.04 0.63 -10.88
CA LYS A 50 9.28 -0.22 -11.82
C LYS A 50 7.79 -0.01 -11.72
N ALA A 51 7.30 0.43 -10.57
CA ALA A 51 5.91 0.75 -10.35
C ALA A 51 5.75 1.79 -9.24
N SER A 52 4.65 2.52 -9.28
CA SER A 52 4.23 3.50 -8.29
C SER A 52 2.94 3.06 -7.61
N PHE A 53 2.82 3.37 -6.32
CA PHE A 53 1.73 2.88 -5.48
C PHE A 53 1.11 4.04 -4.70
N ALA A 54 -0.19 3.99 -4.46
CA ALA A 54 -0.87 4.87 -3.51
C ALA A 54 -1.89 4.09 -2.69
N THR A 55 -2.19 4.57 -1.48
CA THR A 55 -3.27 4.00 -0.67
C THR A 55 -4.63 4.43 -1.18
N TRP A 56 -5.64 3.57 -1.04
CA TRP A 56 -7.03 3.88 -1.36
C TRP A 56 -7.95 3.34 -0.27
N MET A 57 -8.87 4.18 0.21
CA MET A 57 -9.77 3.84 1.31
C MET A 57 -11.22 4.05 0.90
N LYS A 58 -12.14 3.25 1.44
CA LYS A 58 -13.57 3.51 1.26
C LYS A 58 -14.01 4.68 2.15
N ASN A 59 -14.70 5.65 1.58
CA ASN A 59 -15.36 6.71 2.31
C ASN A 59 -16.70 6.21 2.92
N ALA A 60 -17.38 7.06 3.68
CA ALA A 60 -18.68 6.74 4.29
C ALA A 60 -19.78 6.39 3.28
N GLU A 61 -19.65 6.83 2.02
CA GLU A 61 -20.58 6.52 0.92
C GLU A 61 -20.23 5.19 0.21
N GLY A 62 -19.21 4.47 0.69
CA GLY A 62 -18.74 3.20 0.11
C GLY A 62 -17.88 3.34 -1.14
N LYS A 63 -17.52 4.57 -1.54
CA LYS A 63 -16.65 4.84 -2.70
C LYS A 63 -15.19 4.83 -2.28
N TYR A 64 -14.33 4.29 -3.14
CA TYR A 64 -12.89 4.39 -2.93
C TYR A 64 -12.39 5.80 -3.23
N VAL A 65 -11.63 6.36 -2.32
CA VAL A 65 -10.95 7.64 -2.46
C VAL A 65 -9.45 7.42 -2.34
N LYS A 66 -8.68 8.13 -3.19
CA LYS A 66 -7.23 8.10 -3.12
C LYS A 66 -6.78 8.70 -1.78
N GLY A 67 -5.93 7.96 -1.08
CA GLY A 67 -5.18 8.43 0.07
C GLY A 67 -3.86 9.06 -0.36
N ALA A 68 -2.76 8.52 0.15
CA ALA A 68 -1.43 9.08 -0.02
C ALA A 68 -0.55 8.18 -0.89
N ASP A 69 0.42 8.80 -1.58
CA ASP A 69 1.42 8.07 -2.36
C ASP A 69 2.36 7.29 -1.42
N VAL A 70 2.66 6.06 -1.80
CA VAL A 70 3.53 5.16 -1.02
C VAL A 70 4.95 5.27 -1.54
N HIS A 71 5.89 5.39 -0.62
CA HIS A 71 7.32 5.42 -0.88
C HIS A 71 8.06 4.46 0.06
N VAL A 72 9.33 4.22 -0.24
CA VAL A 72 10.19 3.36 0.59
C VAL A 72 11.10 4.23 1.46
N ILE A 73 11.21 3.86 2.74
CA ILE A 73 12.16 4.43 3.71
C ILE A 73 13.08 3.32 4.26
N ASP A 74 14.31 3.68 4.62
CA ASP A 74 15.36 2.73 5.05
C ASP A 74 15.47 1.51 4.13
N GLU A 75 15.26 1.72 2.82
CA GLU A 75 15.29 0.72 1.74
C GLU A 75 14.31 -0.46 1.85
N THR A 76 13.52 -0.54 2.93
CA THR A 76 12.71 -1.73 3.23
C THR A 76 11.28 -1.42 3.68
N TYR A 77 11.00 -0.27 4.29
CA TYR A 77 9.67 0.02 4.84
C TYR A 77 8.80 0.83 3.90
N LEU A 78 7.50 0.52 3.83
CA LEU A 78 6.52 1.26 3.06
C LEU A 78 5.93 2.38 3.92
N SER A 79 6.04 3.61 3.43
CA SER A 79 5.50 4.80 4.11
C SER A 79 4.61 5.63 3.18
N THR A 80 3.56 6.24 3.72
CA THR A 80 2.78 7.34 3.13
C THR A 80 3.18 8.71 3.67
N ASP A 81 3.84 8.75 4.83
CA ASP A 81 4.30 9.97 5.47
C ASP A 81 5.78 10.16 5.17
N ARG A 82 6.15 11.36 4.70
CA ARG A 82 7.57 11.73 4.58
C ARG A 82 8.23 12.02 5.93
N ASN A 83 7.45 12.04 7.02
CA ASN A 83 8.00 12.09 8.36
C ASN A 83 8.71 10.77 8.62
N SER A 84 10.04 10.82 8.74
CA SER A 84 10.99 9.70 8.74
C SER A 84 10.86 8.73 9.93
N THR A 85 9.68 8.17 10.17
CA THR A 85 9.45 7.12 11.17
C THR A 85 9.94 5.79 10.62
N LYS A 86 10.89 5.11 11.27
CA LYS A 86 11.54 3.88 10.77
C LYS A 86 10.68 2.60 10.82
N ARG A 87 9.40 2.66 10.41
CA ARG A 87 8.46 1.52 10.37
C ARG A 87 7.41 1.74 9.27
N ASP A 88 6.75 0.67 8.85
CA ASP A 88 5.61 0.79 7.94
C ASP A 88 4.49 1.62 8.58
N ASN A 89 3.95 2.59 7.84
CA ASN A 89 2.91 3.49 8.37
C ASN A 89 1.54 3.27 7.69
N LEU A 90 1.38 2.19 6.93
CA LEU A 90 0.14 1.84 6.24
C LEU A 90 -0.97 1.34 7.19
N GLY A 91 -0.79 1.48 8.51
CA GLY A 91 -1.69 0.92 9.52
C GLY A 91 -3.07 1.58 9.61
N SER A 92 -3.31 2.68 8.91
CA SER A 92 -4.66 3.25 8.75
C SER A 92 -5.53 2.43 7.79
N LEU A 93 -4.92 1.52 7.00
CA LEU A 93 -5.66 0.66 6.10
C LEU A 93 -6.31 -0.51 6.86
N PRO A 94 -7.49 -0.96 6.42
CA PRO A 94 -8.15 -2.12 7.01
C PRO A 94 -7.34 -3.42 6.81
N GLU A 95 -7.54 -4.36 7.73
CA GLU A 95 -6.96 -5.71 7.70
C GLU A 95 -7.88 -6.70 6.95
N TYR A 96 -7.30 -7.79 6.40
CA TYR A 96 -8.03 -8.89 5.76
C TYR A 96 -7.49 -10.27 6.14
#